data_AF-A0A6M3M915-F1
#
_entry.id   AF-A0A6M3M915-F1
#
_cell.length_a   1.000
_cell.length_b   1.000
_cell.length_c   1.000
_cell.angle_alpha   90.00
_cell.angle_beta   90.00
_cell.angle_gamma   90.00
#
_symmetry.space_group_name_H-M   'P 1'
#
loop_
_entity.id
_entity.type
_entity.pdbx_description
1 polymer ?
#
loop_
_entity_poly.entity_id
_entity_poly.type
_entity_poly.pdbx_seq_one_letter_code
_entity_poly.pdbx_strand_id
1 'polypeptide(L)'
;MKEYPKNSLFYWYPKIKDLGIPMPETVMIPFPSEDTVGALFFIDSEYREKKDDQLKEEYEALIAEACAKIGYPVFLRTDETSNKHGWNDTCFLTKEGSIPRHLYDLIEFTEMAGMMGGLNIHGFVIREFLQLDTRFTAFHGRMPIAKEFRLFVKDGKLQCWHPYWFPACMVRPDIENWFDVLMDMEKLDELNLERLTIWAELIGQTVGGYWSIDFCKLKDKSWAMTDMAQGQDSFHWSTCEHTPEEMKRYGDPYAMPEGWNASIYSNKRRKKRT
;
A
#
# COMPACT_ATOMS: atom_id res chain seq x y z
N MET A 1 -15.90 -2.90 22.69
CA MET A 1 -14.86 -2.28 21.85
C MET A 1 -15.11 -2.73 20.43
N LYS A 2 -15.00 -1.82 19.43
CA LYS A 2 -15.10 -2.20 18.02
C LYS A 2 -13.95 -3.17 17.71
N GLU A 3 -14.27 -4.35 17.19
CA GLU A 3 -13.27 -5.35 16.79
C GLU A 3 -12.95 -5.13 15.32
N TYR A 4 -11.68 -4.93 14.99
CA TYR A 4 -11.22 -4.72 13.62
C TYR A 4 -10.69 -6.03 13.02
N PRO A 5 -10.90 -6.28 11.71
CA PRO A 5 -10.28 -7.41 11.02
C PRO A 5 -8.76 -7.40 11.16
N LYS A 6 -8.14 -8.57 11.09
CA LYS A 6 -6.68 -8.70 11.27
C LYS A 6 -5.87 -7.88 10.26
N ASN A 7 -6.35 -7.73 9.03
CA ASN A 7 -5.70 -6.95 7.98
C ASN A 7 -5.83 -5.44 8.18
N SER A 8 -6.78 -4.99 9.02
CA SER A 8 -6.96 -3.59 9.34
C SER A 8 -5.76 -3.04 10.10
N LEU A 9 -5.25 -1.90 9.67
CA LEU A 9 -4.20 -1.14 10.35
C LEU A 9 -4.61 -0.78 11.78
N PHE A 10 -5.91 -0.60 12.02
CA PHE A 10 -6.45 -0.38 13.37
C PHE A 10 -6.31 -1.61 14.29
N TYR A 11 -6.14 -2.80 13.73
CA TYR A 11 -5.86 -4.02 14.49
C TYR A 11 -4.37 -4.19 14.78
N TRP A 12 -3.52 -4.19 13.75
CA TRP A 12 -2.12 -4.61 13.90
C TRP A 12 -1.20 -3.49 14.34
N TYR A 13 -1.39 -2.26 13.88
CA TYR A 13 -0.46 -1.15 14.17
C TYR A 13 -0.32 -0.85 15.67
N PRO A 14 -1.42 -0.77 16.46
CA PRO A 14 -1.31 -0.57 17.91
C PRO A 14 -0.50 -1.64 18.65
N LYS A 15 -0.42 -2.86 18.09
CA LYS A 15 0.29 -3.99 18.71
C LYS A 15 1.80 -3.91 18.47
N ILE A 16 2.23 -3.28 17.38
CA ILE A 16 3.62 -3.34 16.92
C ILE A 16 4.37 -2.01 16.97
N LYS A 17 3.65 -0.88 17.04
CA LYS A 17 4.24 0.48 16.95
C LYS A 17 5.36 0.74 17.95
N ASP A 18 5.32 0.10 19.12
CA ASP A 18 6.25 0.31 20.23
C ASP A 18 7.41 -0.72 20.25
N LEU A 19 7.56 -1.55 19.21
CA LEU A 19 8.62 -2.56 19.09
C LEU A 19 10.00 -1.99 18.70
N GLY A 20 10.11 -0.67 18.48
CA GLY A 20 11.36 -0.03 18.06
C GLY A 20 11.78 -0.32 16.62
N ILE A 21 10.85 -0.84 15.80
CA ILE A 21 11.06 -1.06 14.36
C ILE A 21 10.70 0.23 13.63
N PRO A 22 11.56 0.77 12.74
CA PRO A 22 11.26 1.99 12.00
C PRO A 22 9.96 1.83 11.19
N MET A 23 9.03 2.75 11.41
CA MET A 23 7.73 2.84 10.77
C MET A 23 7.40 4.33 10.59
N PRO A 24 6.62 4.71 9.58
CA PRO A 24 6.18 6.09 9.42
C PRO A 24 5.31 6.51 10.62
N GLU A 25 5.44 7.77 11.04
CA GLU A 25 4.45 8.37 11.95
C GLU A 25 3.06 8.14 11.39
N THR A 26 2.11 7.74 12.24
CA THR A 26 0.79 7.28 11.81
C THR A 26 -0.30 7.84 12.70
N VAL A 27 -1.28 8.49 12.08
CA VAL A 27 -2.54 8.92 12.70
C VAL A 27 -3.66 8.09 12.11
N MET A 28 -4.44 7.46 12.99
CA MET A 28 -5.57 6.60 12.65
C MET A 28 -6.86 7.32 13.01
N ILE A 29 -7.75 7.50 12.03
CA ILE A 29 -9.06 8.14 12.20
C ILE A 29 -10.14 7.11 11.86
N PRO A 30 -10.71 6.42 12.85
CA PRO A 30 -11.83 5.51 12.63
C PRO A 30 -13.09 6.28 12.25
N PHE A 31 -13.96 5.65 11.46
CA PHE A 31 -15.29 6.19 11.21
C PHE A 31 -16.11 6.28 12.49
N PRO A 32 -16.78 7.42 12.73
CA PRO A 32 -17.68 7.59 13.87
C PRO A 32 -18.92 6.67 13.76
N SER A 33 -19.39 6.37 12.55
CA SER A 33 -20.49 5.44 12.27
C SER A 33 -20.37 4.80 10.90
N GLU A 34 -21.15 3.74 10.64
CA GLU A 34 -21.23 3.10 9.31
C GLU A 34 -21.73 4.07 8.22
N ASP A 35 -22.55 5.06 8.60
CA ASP A 35 -23.07 6.09 7.68
C ASP A 35 -21.97 7.00 7.11
N THR A 36 -20.77 7.02 7.72
CA THR A 36 -19.67 7.89 7.30
C THR A 36 -19.25 7.61 5.86
N VAL A 37 -19.26 6.35 5.42
CA VAL A 37 -18.92 5.99 4.03
C VAL A 37 -19.92 6.61 3.06
N GLY A 38 -21.23 6.48 3.35
CA GLY A 38 -22.28 7.06 2.53
C GLY A 38 -22.17 8.59 2.47
N ALA A 39 -21.96 9.24 3.62
CA ALA A 39 -21.77 10.69 3.69
C ALA A 39 -20.59 11.17 2.82
N LEU A 40 -19.47 10.46 2.83
CA LEU A 40 -18.28 10.80 2.02
C LEU A 40 -18.44 10.47 0.54
N PHE A 41 -19.14 9.39 0.19
CA PHE A 41 -19.19 8.86 -1.17
C PHE A 41 -20.22 9.54 -2.06
N PHE A 42 -21.41 9.84 -1.54
CA PHE A 42 -22.51 10.39 -2.34
C PHE A 42 -22.37 11.92 -2.47
N ILE A 43 -21.42 12.39 -3.28
CA ILE A 43 -21.06 13.82 -3.39
C ILE A 43 -22.21 14.73 -3.86
N ASP A 44 -23.26 14.21 -4.49
CA ASP A 44 -24.35 15.04 -5.02
C ASP A 44 -25.63 14.21 -5.29
N SER A 45 -26.13 13.52 -4.25
CA SER A 45 -27.35 12.70 -4.38
C SER A 45 -28.59 13.41 -3.84
N GLU A 46 -29.73 13.24 -4.51
CA GLU A 46 -31.05 13.66 -4.01
C GLU A 46 -31.43 12.99 -2.67
N TYR A 47 -30.67 11.99 -2.25
CA TYR A 47 -30.82 11.24 -1.00
C TYR A 47 -29.98 11.79 0.16
N ARG A 48 -29.20 12.88 -0.05
CA ARG A 48 -28.42 13.50 1.03
C ARG A 48 -29.31 14.26 2.01
N GLU A 49 -29.17 13.94 3.28
CA GLU A 49 -29.74 14.74 4.36
C GLU A 49 -28.69 15.75 4.86
N LYS A 50 -29.14 16.87 5.46
CA LYS A 50 -28.23 17.89 6.04
C LYS A 50 -27.25 17.32 7.07
N LYS A 51 -27.62 16.24 7.74
CA LYS A 51 -26.76 15.54 8.71
C LYS A 51 -25.54 14.89 8.03
N ASP A 52 -25.67 14.49 6.76
CA ASP A 52 -24.61 13.84 6.00
C ASP A 52 -23.56 14.86 5.57
N ASP A 53 -23.99 16.07 5.20
CA ASP A 53 -23.08 17.18 4.91
C ASP A 53 -22.27 17.58 6.14
N GLN A 54 -22.93 17.70 7.30
CA GLN A 54 -22.26 18.01 8.55
C GLN A 54 -21.26 16.91 8.92
N LEU A 55 -21.66 15.64 8.85
CA LEU A 55 -20.77 14.51 9.14
C LEU A 55 -19.55 14.48 8.21
N LYS A 56 -19.76 14.73 6.91
CA LYS A 56 -18.68 14.84 5.93
C LYS A 56 -17.72 15.97 6.28
N GLU A 57 -18.23 17.17 6.53
CA GLU A 57 -17.41 18.36 6.83
C GLU A 57 -16.59 18.16 8.11
N GLU A 58 -17.22 17.65 9.18
CA GLU A 58 -16.55 17.34 10.43
C GLU A 58 -15.45 16.28 10.24
N TYR A 59 -15.73 15.24 9.46
CA TYR A 59 -14.78 14.17 9.22
C TYR A 59 -13.61 14.59 8.31
N GLU A 60 -13.88 15.36 7.24
CA GLU A 60 -12.84 15.95 6.40
C GLU A 60 -11.95 16.92 7.20
N ALA A 61 -12.52 17.68 8.14
CA ALA A 61 -11.75 18.56 9.03
C ALA A 61 -10.79 17.75 9.94
N LEU A 62 -11.22 16.62 10.50
CA LEU A 62 -10.35 15.72 11.26
C LEU A 62 -9.18 15.18 10.43
N ILE A 63 -9.46 14.80 9.17
CA ILE A 63 -8.43 14.35 8.23
C ILE A 63 -7.45 15.48 7.93
N ALA A 64 -7.95 16.70 7.69
CA ALA A 64 -7.13 17.87 7.42
C ALA A 64 -6.21 18.22 8.60
N GLU A 65 -6.73 18.18 9.83
CA GLU A 65 -5.96 18.40 11.06
C GLU A 65 -4.84 17.34 11.21
N ALA A 66 -5.14 16.06 10.97
CA ALA A 66 -4.15 15.00 11.02
C ALA A 66 -3.06 15.14 9.93
N CYS A 67 -3.45 15.55 8.72
CA CYS A 67 -2.50 15.82 7.64
C CYS A 67 -1.61 17.02 7.97
N ALA A 68 -2.17 18.09 8.54
CA ALA A 68 -1.40 19.26 8.97
C ALA A 68 -0.43 18.93 10.10
N LYS A 69 -0.83 18.05 11.03
CA LYS A 69 0.02 17.58 12.13
C LYS A 69 1.23 16.78 11.64
N ILE A 70 1.04 15.85 10.71
CA ILE A 70 2.13 15.06 10.12
C ILE A 70 2.99 15.94 9.16
N GLY A 71 2.34 16.82 8.41
CA GLY A 71 2.96 17.68 7.40
C GLY A 71 2.92 17.07 6.00
N TYR A 72 2.59 17.88 5.01
CA TYR A 72 2.52 17.45 3.61
C TYR A 72 3.92 17.30 2.96
N PRO A 73 4.08 16.38 1.99
CA PRO A 73 3.09 15.38 1.57
C PRO A 73 2.87 14.29 2.63
N VAL A 74 1.70 13.66 2.62
CA VAL A 74 1.34 12.53 3.48
C VAL A 74 1.00 11.30 2.63
N PHE A 75 1.12 10.12 3.24
CA PHE A 75 0.61 8.88 2.68
C PHE A 75 -0.78 8.58 3.27
N LEU A 76 -1.83 8.84 2.48
CA LEU A 76 -3.22 8.60 2.85
C LEU A 76 -3.65 7.19 2.41
N ARG A 77 -4.33 6.46 3.27
CA ARG A 77 -4.87 5.13 2.94
C ARG A 77 -6.13 4.82 3.75
N THR A 78 -6.89 3.82 3.34
CA THR A 78 -7.84 3.16 4.24
C THR A 78 -7.09 2.24 5.20
N ASP A 79 -7.79 1.71 6.19
CA ASP A 79 -7.20 0.77 7.12
C ASP A 79 -6.74 -0.55 6.47
N GLU A 80 -7.23 -0.90 5.27
CA GLU A 80 -6.83 -2.15 4.57
C GLU A 80 -6.09 -1.93 3.24
N THR A 81 -6.25 -0.78 2.55
CA THR A 81 -5.62 -0.56 1.23
C THR A 81 -5.32 0.91 0.94
N SER A 82 -4.49 1.17 -0.07
CA SER A 82 -4.06 2.52 -0.45
C SER A 82 -4.16 2.82 -1.94
N ASN A 83 -4.74 1.95 -2.76
CA ASN A 83 -4.84 2.12 -4.22
C ASN A 83 -3.54 2.60 -4.89
N LYS A 84 -2.39 1.96 -4.61
CA LYS A 84 -1.08 2.46 -5.05
C LYS A 84 -0.95 2.64 -6.58
N HIS A 85 -1.77 1.94 -7.38
CA HIS A 85 -1.77 2.09 -8.84
C HIS A 85 -2.30 3.46 -9.32
N GLY A 86 -3.15 4.11 -8.53
CA GLY A 86 -3.67 5.47 -8.72
C GLY A 86 -2.88 6.54 -7.94
N TRP A 87 -1.62 6.26 -7.59
CA TRP A 87 -0.76 7.02 -6.66
C TRP A 87 -1.07 8.52 -6.49
N ASN A 88 -0.89 9.34 -7.54
CA ASN A 88 -1.06 10.80 -7.47
C ASN A 88 -2.48 11.27 -7.16
N ASP A 89 -3.49 10.44 -7.44
CA ASP A 89 -4.90 10.77 -7.27
C ASP A 89 -5.48 10.14 -5.99
N THR A 90 -4.68 9.33 -5.27
CA THR A 90 -5.16 8.49 -4.15
C THR A 90 -4.27 8.60 -2.91
N CYS A 91 -3.23 7.78 -2.76
CA CYS A 91 -2.46 7.72 -1.52
C CYS A 91 -1.41 8.81 -1.38
N PHE A 92 -1.02 9.50 -2.45
CA PHE A 92 -0.04 10.59 -2.39
C PHE A 92 -0.72 11.96 -2.27
N LEU A 93 -1.07 12.35 -1.05
CA LEU A 93 -1.76 13.60 -0.79
C LEU A 93 -0.74 14.72 -0.50
N THR A 94 -0.71 15.74 -1.35
CA THR A 94 0.30 16.82 -1.32
C THR A 94 -0.21 18.14 -0.75
N LYS A 95 -1.53 18.31 -0.62
CA LYS A 95 -2.17 19.53 -0.13
C LYS A 95 -3.60 19.28 0.34
N GLU A 96 -4.06 20.13 1.26
CA GLU A 96 -5.37 20.02 1.90
C GLU A 96 -6.55 20.10 0.93
N GLY A 97 -6.52 21.03 -0.02
CA GLY A 97 -7.62 21.20 -0.98
C GLY A 97 -7.88 20.01 -1.92
N SER A 98 -7.02 18.98 -1.88
CA SER A 98 -7.20 17.73 -2.62
C SER A 98 -7.81 16.61 -1.79
N ILE A 99 -8.00 16.78 -0.48
CA ILE A 99 -8.54 15.75 0.43
C ILE A 99 -9.84 15.13 -0.10
N PRO A 100 -10.90 15.89 -0.46
CA PRO A 100 -12.17 15.27 -0.84
C PRO A 100 -12.05 14.31 -2.02
N ARG A 101 -11.23 14.66 -3.02
CA ARG A 101 -11.02 13.82 -4.20
C ARG A 101 -10.27 12.52 -3.86
N HIS A 102 -9.22 12.61 -3.06
CA HIS A 102 -8.44 11.45 -2.67
C HIS A 102 -9.23 10.49 -1.77
N LEU A 103 -10.08 11.02 -0.87
CA LEU A 103 -10.99 10.20 -0.06
C LEU A 103 -12.00 9.48 -0.95
N TYR A 104 -12.63 10.18 -1.90
CA TYR A 104 -13.54 9.56 -2.86
C TYR A 104 -12.86 8.44 -3.65
N ASP A 105 -11.69 8.68 -4.23
CA ASP A 105 -10.97 7.69 -5.06
C ASP A 105 -10.51 6.47 -4.25
N LEU A 106 -10.20 6.65 -2.96
CA LEU A 106 -9.89 5.55 -2.04
C LEU A 106 -11.13 4.74 -1.66
N ILE A 107 -12.26 5.39 -1.38
CA ILE A 107 -13.52 4.71 -1.07
C ILE A 107 -13.99 3.93 -2.30
N GLU A 108 -14.06 4.56 -3.46
CA GLU A 108 -14.46 3.93 -4.73
C GLU A 108 -13.64 2.67 -5.00
N PHE A 109 -12.31 2.78 -4.90
CA PHE A 109 -11.43 1.64 -5.08
C PHE A 109 -11.66 0.54 -4.03
N THR A 110 -11.79 0.91 -2.75
CA THR A 110 -11.95 -0.06 -1.67
C THR A 110 -13.27 -0.81 -1.79
N GLU A 111 -14.37 -0.13 -2.13
CA GLU A 111 -15.68 -0.74 -2.36
C GLU A 111 -15.67 -1.67 -3.59
N MET A 112 -15.05 -1.25 -4.70
CA MET A 112 -14.92 -2.11 -5.89
C MET A 112 -14.08 -3.36 -5.62
N ALA A 113 -12.97 -3.20 -4.91
CA ALA A 113 -12.13 -4.31 -4.49
C ALA A 113 -12.83 -5.17 -3.42
N GLY A 114 -13.66 -4.58 -2.57
CA GLY A 114 -14.51 -5.25 -1.58
C GLY A 114 -15.54 -6.17 -2.21
N MET A 115 -16.27 -5.70 -3.23
CA MET A 115 -17.22 -6.52 -4.00
C MET A 115 -16.58 -7.75 -4.66
N MET A 116 -15.28 -7.69 -4.97
CA MET A 116 -14.54 -8.77 -5.62
C MET A 116 -13.62 -9.57 -4.67
N GLY A 117 -13.34 -9.08 -3.47
CA GLY A 117 -12.20 -9.52 -2.67
C GLY A 117 -12.28 -9.24 -1.16
N GLY A 118 -13.43 -8.77 -0.64
CA GLY A 118 -13.70 -8.73 0.80
C GLY A 118 -12.99 -7.63 1.60
N LEU A 119 -12.42 -6.62 0.95
CA LEU A 119 -11.92 -5.42 1.63
C LEU A 119 -13.05 -4.67 2.32
N ASN A 120 -12.79 -4.21 3.53
CA ASN A 120 -13.67 -3.33 4.29
C ASN A 120 -12.97 -2.00 4.59
N ILE A 121 -13.77 -0.97 4.83
CA ILE A 121 -13.26 0.35 5.24
C ILE A 121 -13.85 0.72 6.59
N HIS A 122 -13.00 0.88 7.59
CA HIS A 122 -13.41 1.27 8.94
C HIS A 122 -12.96 2.68 9.31
N GLY A 123 -12.17 3.32 8.44
CA GLY A 123 -11.63 4.66 8.61
C GLY A 123 -10.45 4.92 7.69
N PHE A 124 -9.80 6.06 7.91
CA PHE A 124 -8.61 6.45 7.17
C PHE A 124 -7.39 6.49 8.08
N VAL A 125 -6.24 6.28 7.45
CA VAL A 125 -4.93 6.36 8.09
C VAL A 125 -4.10 7.37 7.31
N ILE A 126 -3.56 8.34 8.04
CA ILE A 126 -2.62 9.34 7.53
C ILE A 126 -1.25 8.94 8.07
N ARG A 127 -0.28 8.78 7.17
CA ARG A 127 1.09 8.40 7.55
C ARG A 127 2.10 9.41 7.01
N GLU A 128 3.22 9.53 7.71
CA GLU A 128 4.40 10.22 7.22
C GLU A 128 4.76 9.71 5.82
N PHE A 129 5.04 10.64 4.92
CA PHE A 129 5.54 10.31 3.60
C PHE A 129 7.03 9.96 3.64
N LEU A 130 7.33 8.67 3.61
CA LEU A 130 8.70 8.18 3.60
C LEU A 130 9.43 8.53 2.30
N GLN A 131 10.64 9.07 2.42
CA GLN A 131 11.53 9.30 1.30
C GLN A 131 12.18 7.98 0.88
N LEU A 132 11.59 7.30 -0.11
CA LEU A 132 12.06 5.99 -0.59
C LEU A 132 13.30 6.08 -1.48
N ASP A 133 14.09 5.01 -1.57
CA ASP A 133 15.15 4.83 -2.60
C ASP A 133 14.54 4.51 -3.97
N THR A 134 13.70 5.42 -4.46
CA THR A 134 12.96 5.29 -5.72
C THR A 134 13.92 5.20 -6.89
N ARG A 135 13.73 4.17 -7.75
CA ARG A 135 14.60 3.93 -8.91
C ARG A 135 13.92 4.28 -10.23
N PHE A 136 12.60 4.18 -10.28
CA PHE A 136 11.76 4.59 -11.40
C PHE A 136 10.31 4.77 -10.92
N THR A 137 9.43 5.23 -11.79
CA THR A 137 7.98 5.24 -11.52
C THR A 137 7.24 4.30 -12.47
N ALA A 138 6.13 3.75 -12.02
CA ALA A 138 5.26 2.89 -12.82
C ALA A 138 3.78 3.15 -12.52
N PHE A 139 2.91 2.41 -13.22
CA PHE A 139 1.45 2.49 -13.14
C PHE A 139 0.89 3.85 -13.56
N HIS A 140 -0.44 3.95 -13.59
CA HIS A 140 -1.13 5.12 -14.10
C HIS A 140 -0.90 6.37 -13.23
N GLY A 141 -0.77 6.19 -11.92
CA GLY A 141 -0.51 7.26 -10.96
C GLY A 141 0.95 7.71 -10.84
N ARG A 142 1.89 7.17 -11.64
CA ARG A 142 3.35 7.39 -11.46
C ARG A 142 3.85 7.00 -10.07
N MET A 143 3.42 5.83 -9.61
CA MET A 143 3.84 5.26 -8.35
C MET A 143 5.38 5.12 -8.31
N PRO A 144 6.05 5.63 -7.27
CA PRO A 144 7.46 5.38 -7.00
C PRO A 144 7.72 3.89 -6.77
N ILE A 145 8.61 3.32 -7.58
CA ILE A 145 9.08 1.94 -7.41
C ILE A 145 10.43 1.98 -6.71
N ALA A 146 10.43 1.49 -5.48
CA ALA A 146 11.59 1.40 -4.60
C ALA A 146 11.84 -0.05 -4.20
N LYS A 147 12.99 -0.29 -3.60
CA LYS A 147 13.40 -1.63 -3.19
C LYS A 147 12.56 -2.04 -1.98
N GLU A 148 11.73 -3.06 -2.16
CA GLU A 148 10.72 -3.50 -1.20
C GLU A 148 10.70 -5.03 -1.16
N PHE A 149 10.66 -5.58 0.04
CA PHE A 149 10.59 -7.02 0.28
C PHE A 149 9.42 -7.36 1.18
N ARG A 150 8.79 -8.50 0.87
CA ARG A 150 7.74 -9.09 1.67
C ARG A 150 8.27 -10.33 2.38
N LEU A 151 8.22 -10.33 3.70
CA LEU A 151 8.62 -11.45 4.54
C LEU A 151 7.38 -12.15 5.08
N PHE A 152 7.30 -13.46 4.89
CA PHE A 152 6.22 -14.29 5.40
C PHE A 152 6.67 -14.98 6.69
N VAL A 153 5.93 -14.73 7.76
CA VAL A 153 6.23 -15.23 9.12
C VAL A 153 5.04 -16.05 9.60
N LYS A 154 5.32 -17.24 10.11
CA LYS A 154 4.33 -18.14 10.70
C LYS A 154 4.73 -18.49 12.12
N ASP A 155 3.83 -18.23 13.06
CA ASP A 155 4.01 -18.52 14.49
C ASP A 155 5.32 -17.93 15.05
N GLY A 156 5.62 -16.69 14.62
CA GLY A 156 6.80 -15.95 15.07
C GLY A 156 8.12 -16.37 14.43
N LYS A 157 8.09 -17.19 13.38
CA LYS A 157 9.27 -17.63 12.62
C LYS A 157 9.18 -17.32 11.14
N LEU A 158 10.27 -16.83 10.57
CA LEU A 158 10.35 -16.57 9.14
C LEU A 158 10.18 -17.91 8.38
N GLN A 159 9.26 -17.92 7.43
CA GLN A 159 9.01 -19.05 6.56
C GLN A 159 9.67 -18.84 5.19
N CYS A 160 9.45 -17.67 4.58
CA CYS A 160 10.09 -17.28 3.32
C CYS A 160 10.05 -15.76 3.15
N TRP A 161 10.74 -15.27 2.12
CA TRP A 161 10.72 -13.86 1.75
C TRP A 161 10.85 -13.72 0.25
N HIS A 162 10.26 -12.67 -0.31
CA HIS A 162 10.24 -12.41 -1.74
C HIS A 162 10.42 -10.92 -2.02
N PRO A 163 10.97 -10.54 -3.18
CA PRO A 163 10.78 -9.19 -3.68
C PRO A 163 9.29 -8.86 -3.79
N TYR A 164 8.91 -7.65 -3.36
CA TYR A 164 7.51 -7.23 -3.41
C TYR A 164 7.04 -7.02 -4.85
N TRP A 165 7.89 -6.37 -5.65
CA TRP A 165 7.66 -6.13 -7.06
C TRP A 165 8.06 -7.35 -7.88
N PHE A 166 7.24 -7.72 -8.85
CA PHE A 166 7.54 -8.78 -9.80
C PHE A 166 7.30 -8.29 -11.23
N PRO A 167 8.12 -8.71 -12.22
CA PRO A 167 8.05 -8.13 -13.56
C PRO A 167 6.69 -8.25 -14.24
N ALA A 168 5.97 -9.37 -14.05
CA ALA A 168 4.70 -9.63 -14.71
C ALA A 168 3.57 -8.62 -14.34
N CYS A 169 3.68 -7.93 -13.19
CA CYS A 169 2.70 -6.88 -12.83
C CYS A 169 3.09 -5.48 -13.28
N MET A 170 4.28 -5.30 -13.89
CA MET A 170 4.78 -3.95 -14.16
C MET A 170 4.04 -3.31 -15.34
N VAL A 171 3.46 -2.14 -15.10
CA VAL A 171 2.69 -1.38 -16.10
C VAL A 171 3.30 -0.01 -16.27
N ARG A 172 3.60 0.40 -17.51
CA ARG A 172 4.06 1.76 -17.88
C ARG A 172 5.22 2.31 -17.01
N PRO A 173 6.35 1.58 -16.89
CA PRO A 173 7.55 2.14 -16.27
C PRO A 173 8.04 3.36 -17.05
N ASP A 174 8.59 4.35 -16.35
CA ASP A 174 9.03 5.63 -16.95
C ASP A 174 10.47 5.61 -17.51
N ILE A 175 11.17 4.48 -17.40
CA ILE A 175 12.51 4.25 -17.95
C ILE A 175 12.52 3.00 -18.85
N GLU A 176 13.41 2.98 -19.85
CA GLU A 176 13.49 1.87 -20.82
C GLU A 176 14.09 0.60 -20.22
N ASN A 177 15.14 0.72 -19.41
CA ASN A 177 15.86 -0.39 -18.78
C ASN A 177 15.28 -0.79 -17.42
N TRP A 178 13.99 -0.56 -17.19
CA TRP A 178 13.33 -0.80 -15.89
C TRP A 178 13.44 -2.25 -15.42
N PHE A 179 13.46 -3.23 -16.35
CA PHE A 179 13.55 -4.65 -16.01
C PHE A 179 14.89 -4.95 -15.34
N ASP A 180 16.00 -4.50 -15.94
CA ASP A 180 17.34 -4.67 -15.36
C ASP A 180 17.46 -3.95 -14.02
N VAL A 181 16.86 -2.76 -13.91
CA VAL A 181 16.79 -1.99 -12.65
C VAL A 181 16.01 -2.76 -11.58
N LEU A 182 14.87 -3.35 -11.95
CA LEU A 182 14.06 -4.18 -11.04
C LEU A 182 14.84 -5.41 -10.59
N MET A 183 15.47 -6.16 -11.50
CA MET A 183 16.30 -7.32 -11.15
C MET A 183 17.46 -6.96 -10.20
N ASP A 184 18.02 -5.75 -10.30
CA ASP A 184 19.01 -5.28 -9.34
C ASP A 184 18.41 -4.98 -7.96
N MET A 185 17.17 -4.45 -7.92
CA MET A 185 16.45 -4.16 -6.68
C MET A 185 16.07 -5.43 -5.93
N GLU A 186 15.81 -6.55 -6.61
CA GLU A 186 15.47 -7.85 -6.01
C GLU A 186 16.59 -8.47 -5.16
N LYS A 187 17.85 -8.02 -5.33
CA LYS A 187 18.99 -8.57 -4.59
C LYS A 187 18.97 -8.11 -3.14
N LEU A 188 18.89 -8.99 -2.16
CA LEU A 188 19.01 -8.63 -0.74
C LEU A 188 20.32 -9.22 -0.17
N ASP A 189 21.21 -8.37 0.35
CA ASP A 189 22.43 -8.85 1.01
C ASP A 189 22.12 -9.48 2.37
N GLU A 190 23.00 -10.38 2.83
CA GLU A 190 22.81 -11.19 4.03
C GLU A 190 22.57 -10.35 5.28
N LEU A 191 23.30 -9.25 5.46
CA LEU A 191 23.16 -8.37 6.62
C LEU A 191 21.79 -7.70 6.67
N ASN A 192 21.29 -7.23 5.51
CA ASN A 192 19.94 -6.68 5.43
C ASN A 192 18.88 -7.77 5.62
N LEU A 193 19.06 -8.96 5.05
CA LEU A 193 18.13 -10.08 5.25
C LEU A 193 18.04 -10.47 6.73
N GLU A 194 19.17 -10.61 7.42
CA GLU A 194 19.22 -10.91 8.86
C GLU A 194 18.45 -9.86 9.66
N ARG A 195 18.69 -8.57 9.39
CA ARG A 195 17.99 -7.46 10.05
C ARG A 195 16.48 -7.52 9.84
N LEU A 196 16.04 -7.65 8.60
CA LEU A 196 14.60 -7.68 8.28
C LEU A 196 13.95 -8.93 8.88
N THR A 197 14.67 -10.06 8.92
CA THR A 197 14.22 -11.30 9.57
C THR A 197 13.98 -11.08 11.06
N ILE A 198 14.92 -10.47 11.78
CA ILE A 198 14.77 -10.17 13.22
C ILE A 198 13.51 -9.33 13.48
N TRP A 199 13.29 -8.28 12.68
CA TRP A 199 12.10 -7.44 12.81
C TRP A 199 10.81 -8.18 12.48
N ALA A 200 10.81 -8.97 11.40
CA ALA A 200 9.64 -9.74 10.98
C ALA A 200 9.26 -10.82 12.02
N GLU A 201 10.25 -11.54 12.56
CA GLU A 201 10.01 -12.53 13.63
C GLU A 201 9.48 -11.86 14.91
N LEU A 202 10.04 -10.70 15.31
CA LEU A 202 9.57 -9.96 16.47
C LEU A 202 8.11 -9.50 16.30
N ILE A 203 7.75 -8.98 15.12
CA ILE A 203 6.37 -8.66 14.78
C ILE A 203 5.50 -9.92 14.88
N GLY A 204 5.90 -11.00 14.21
CA GLY A 204 5.13 -12.25 14.17
C GLY A 204 4.93 -12.89 15.55
N GLN A 205 5.92 -12.81 16.44
CA GLN A 205 5.79 -13.25 17.84
C GLN A 205 4.78 -12.40 18.62
N THR A 206 4.70 -11.11 18.30
CA THR A 206 3.78 -10.16 18.94
C THR A 206 2.34 -10.38 18.50
N VAL A 207 2.10 -10.63 17.21
CA VAL A 207 0.74 -10.76 16.66
C VAL A 207 0.23 -12.19 16.57
N GLY A 208 1.12 -13.19 16.50
CA GLY A 208 0.80 -14.62 16.38
C GLY A 208 0.14 -15.01 15.05
N GLY A 209 0.28 -16.28 14.64
CA GLY A 209 -0.31 -16.80 13.40
C GLY A 209 0.54 -16.54 12.15
N TYR A 210 -0.10 -16.40 10.98
CA TYR A 210 0.56 -16.29 9.68
C TYR A 210 0.39 -14.90 9.07
N TRP A 211 1.50 -14.21 8.81
CA TRP A 211 1.54 -12.82 8.35
C TRP A 211 2.54 -12.63 7.21
N SER A 212 2.24 -11.69 6.33
CA SER A 212 3.18 -11.07 5.40
C SER A 212 3.51 -9.66 5.89
N ILE A 213 4.78 -9.29 5.84
CA ILE A 213 5.28 -8.02 6.38
C ILE A 213 6.16 -7.37 5.32
N ASP A 214 5.81 -6.15 4.94
CA ASP A 214 6.47 -5.38 3.89
C ASP A 214 7.47 -4.40 4.47
N PHE A 215 8.68 -4.41 3.93
CA PHE A 215 9.75 -3.47 4.28
C PHE A 215 10.24 -2.75 3.03
N CYS A 216 10.33 -1.42 3.11
CA CYS A 216 10.86 -0.58 2.05
C CYS A 216 12.23 0.01 2.41
N LYS A 217 13.10 0.11 1.41
CA LYS A 217 14.38 0.82 1.53
C LYS A 217 14.19 2.33 1.35
N LEU A 218 14.71 3.08 2.31
CA LEU A 218 14.67 4.54 2.32
C LEU A 218 15.84 5.13 1.56
N LYS A 219 15.72 6.42 1.20
CA LYS A 219 16.72 7.19 0.44
C LYS A 219 18.06 7.26 1.15
N ASP A 220 18.06 7.30 2.47
CA ASP A 220 19.26 7.25 3.33
C ASP A 220 19.85 5.83 3.50
N LYS A 221 19.29 4.86 2.76
CA LYS A 221 19.65 3.44 2.74
C LYS A 221 19.24 2.64 3.98
N SER A 222 18.52 3.25 4.92
CA SER A 222 17.85 2.53 6.01
C SER A 222 16.59 1.80 5.51
N TRP A 223 15.91 1.09 6.41
CA TRP A 223 14.72 0.29 6.13
C TRP A 223 13.60 0.66 7.10
N ALA A 224 12.36 0.63 6.60
CA ALA A 224 11.16 0.80 7.42
C ALA A 224 10.10 -0.25 7.07
N MET A 225 9.34 -0.67 8.07
CA MET A 225 8.13 -1.47 7.89
C MET A 225 7.01 -0.57 7.37
N THR A 226 6.43 -0.95 6.24
CA THR A 226 5.44 -0.15 5.52
C THR A 226 4.04 -0.76 5.54
N ASP A 227 3.90 -2.08 5.58
CA ASP A 227 2.59 -2.72 5.64
C ASP A 227 2.65 -4.14 6.19
N MET A 228 1.52 -4.67 6.65
CA MET A 228 1.38 -6.09 6.90
C MET A 228 -0.07 -6.54 6.73
N ALA A 229 -0.22 -7.80 6.34
CA ALA A 229 -1.51 -8.46 6.22
C ALA A 229 -1.36 -9.94 6.58
N GLN A 230 -2.47 -10.64 6.77
CA GLN A 230 -2.42 -12.08 6.96
C GLN A 230 -1.83 -12.74 5.73
N GLY A 231 -0.99 -13.76 5.96
CA GLY A 231 -0.20 -14.36 4.89
C GLY A 231 -1.05 -15.05 3.82
N GLN A 232 -2.26 -15.53 4.15
CA GLN A 232 -3.17 -16.12 3.16
C GLN A 232 -3.82 -15.08 2.23
N ASP A 233 -3.92 -13.82 2.66
CA ASP A 233 -4.54 -12.73 1.88
C ASP A 233 -3.50 -11.93 1.08
N SER A 234 -2.23 -12.30 1.18
CA SER A 234 -1.11 -11.56 0.62
C SER A 234 -0.56 -12.25 -0.62
N PHE A 235 -0.32 -11.49 -1.70
CA PHE A 235 0.37 -12.03 -2.87
C PHE A 235 1.66 -12.75 -2.46
N HIS A 236 1.75 -14.01 -2.86
CA HIS A 236 2.85 -14.92 -2.58
C HIS A 236 3.31 -15.50 -3.92
N TRP A 237 4.61 -15.45 -4.18
CA TRP A 237 5.21 -15.93 -5.42
C TRP A 237 4.84 -17.38 -5.71
N SER A 238 4.11 -17.64 -6.79
CA SER A 238 3.60 -18.99 -7.14
C SER A 238 4.66 -20.09 -7.20
N THR A 239 5.93 -19.72 -7.40
CA THR A 239 7.09 -20.60 -7.47
C THR A 239 7.67 -20.98 -6.11
N CYS A 240 7.23 -20.34 -5.01
CA CYS A 240 7.65 -20.69 -3.66
C CYS A 240 6.94 -21.96 -3.17
N GLU A 241 7.70 -22.84 -2.52
CA GLU A 241 7.17 -24.07 -1.92
C GLU A 241 6.13 -23.82 -0.81
N HIS A 242 6.15 -22.62 -0.24
CA HIS A 242 5.26 -22.20 0.84
C HIS A 242 4.01 -21.44 0.36
N THR A 243 3.86 -21.26 -0.96
CA THR A 243 2.71 -20.56 -1.53
C THR A 243 1.42 -21.35 -1.33
N PRO A 244 0.37 -20.73 -0.76
CA PRO A 244 -0.95 -21.36 -0.68
C PRO A 244 -1.45 -21.79 -2.06
N GLU A 245 -2.15 -22.92 -2.14
CA GLU A 245 -2.54 -23.52 -3.42
C GLU A 245 -3.41 -22.57 -4.25
N GLU A 246 -4.32 -21.85 -3.59
CA GLU A 246 -5.18 -20.83 -4.19
C GLU A 246 -4.39 -19.68 -4.84
N MET A 247 -3.17 -19.40 -4.37
CA MET A 247 -2.30 -18.34 -4.88
C MET A 247 -1.44 -18.79 -6.07
N LYS A 248 -1.31 -20.10 -6.31
CA LYS A 248 -0.57 -20.61 -7.47
C LYS A 248 -1.22 -20.26 -8.81
N ARG A 249 -2.51 -19.92 -8.80
CA ARG A 249 -3.27 -19.48 -9.99
C ARG A 249 -2.70 -18.23 -10.68
N TYR A 250 -1.92 -17.43 -9.96
CA TYR A 250 -1.37 -16.17 -10.49
C TYR A 250 -0.19 -16.36 -11.45
N GLY A 251 0.28 -17.60 -11.65
CA GLY A 251 1.33 -17.90 -12.61
C GLY A 251 2.71 -17.41 -12.17
N ASP A 252 3.73 -17.66 -13.00
CA ASP A 252 5.11 -17.29 -12.70
C ASP A 252 5.27 -15.76 -12.61
N PRO A 253 5.82 -15.20 -11.51
CA PRO A 253 6.05 -13.76 -11.35
C PRO A 253 6.92 -13.13 -12.46
N TYR A 254 7.69 -13.95 -13.18
CA TYR A 254 8.53 -13.53 -14.31
C TYR A 254 7.91 -13.79 -15.69
N ALA A 255 6.74 -14.45 -15.77
CA ALA A 255 6.06 -14.69 -17.03
C ALA A 255 5.46 -13.38 -17.59
N MET A 256 6.27 -12.68 -18.39
CA MET A 256 5.80 -11.50 -19.13
C MET A 256 4.72 -11.91 -20.14
N PRO A 257 3.66 -11.11 -20.34
CA PRO A 257 2.65 -11.37 -21.35
C PRO A 257 3.29 -11.55 -22.75
N GLU A 258 2.81 -12.50 -23.54
CA GLU A 258 3.27 -12.69 -24.92
C GLU A 258 3.15 -11.38 -25.71
N GLY A 259 4.25 -10.98 -26.36
CA GLY A 259 4.32 -9.72 -27.10
C GLY A 259 4.77 -8.51 -26.29
N TRP A 260 5.16 -8.68 -25.02
CA TRP A 260 5.83 -7.61 -24.28
C TRP A 260 7.13 -7.21 -24.98
N ASN A 261 7.13 -6.02 -25.58
CA ASN A 261 8.28 -5.43 -26.24
C ASN A 261 8.44 -4.01 -25.69
N ALA A 262 9.55 -3.76 -24.98
CA ALA A 262 9.89 -2.46 -24.39
C ALA A 262 9.75 -1.28 -25.39
N SER A 263 9.91 -1.54 -26.69
CA SER A 263 9.80 -0.54 -27.76
C SER A 263 8.37 -0.05 -28.06
N ILE A 264 7.32 -0.72 -27.58
CA ILE A 264 5.93 -0.32 -27.86
C ILE A 264 5.52 0.87 -26.96
N TYR A 265 6.16 1.01 -25.79
CA TYR A 265 5.88 2.07 -24.82
C TYR A 265 6.97 3.15 -24.75
N SER A 266 8.10 2.99 -25.45
CA SER A 266 9.09 4.06 -25.65
C SER A 266 8.51 5.15 -26.56
N ASN A 267 7.87 6.16 -25.95
CA ASN A 267 7.66 7.52 -26.44
C ASN A 267 7.74 7.76 -27.97
N LYS A 268 6.73 7.30 -28.73
CA LYS A 268 6.39 7.89 -30.04
C LYS A 268 5.53 9.17 -29.94
N ARG A 269 5.59 9.90 -28.82
CA ARG A 269 5.00 11.26 -28.68
C ARG A 269 6.07 12.31 -28.40
N ARG A 270 7.10 12.36 -29.25
CA ARG A 270 7.89 13.56 -29.51
C ARG A 270 8.08 13.71 -31.01
N LYS A 271 7.08 14.28 -31.69
CA LYS A 271 7.23 15.13 -32.89
C LYS A 271 5.86 15.57 -33.40
N LYS A 272 5.81 16.86 -33.74
CA LYS A 272 4.75 17.64 -34.41
C LYS A 272 3.74 18.36 -33.51
N ARG A 273 4.21 19.47 -32.95
CA ARG A 273 3.54 20.78 -33.09
C ARG A 273 4.63 21.85 -33.13
N THR A 274 5.13 22.09 -34.34
CA THR A 274 5.57 23.42 -34.80
C THR A 274 4.33 24.22 -35.15
#